data_AF-A0A0D2FTV3-F1
#
_entry.id   AF-A0A0D2FTV3-F1
#
_cell.length_a   1.000
_cell.length_b   1.000
_cell.length_c   1.000
_cell.angle_alpha   90.00
_cell.angle_beta   90.00
_cell.angle_gamma   90.00
#
_symmetry.space_group_name_H-M   'P 1'
#
loop_
_entity.id
_entity.type
_entity.pdbx_description
1 polymer ?
#
loop_
_entity_poly.entity_id
_entity_poly.type
_entity_poly.pdbx_seq_one_letter_code
_entity_poly.pdbx_strand_id
1 'polypeptide(L)'
;MSSTEAKPAVVKKFGSGERSVPHPSQKARKWYPAYDEPQRKKARKSLHPAKPRASLQPGAVLILLAGRFRGKRVILLKNLKEGALLVTGPFKINGVPLRRVNSRYVIATSTKVDLSGLDQSTLDKIASPEYFAREKKSRKQKGEEAFLKQGEKPEKKAPASERAADQKTIDKPILSAIKNEEFLASYLKSSFSLRHGQKPHEMAF
;
A
#
# COMPACT_ATOMS: atom_id res chain seq x y z
N MET A 1 -24.13 -2.68 2.99
CA MET A 1 -24.97 -2.73 4.20
C MET A 1 -25.82 -3.98 4.07
N SER A 2 -25.29 -5.12 4.54
CA SER A 2 -26.17 -6.27 4.75
C SER A 2 -27.13 -5.87 5.85
N SER A 3 -28.42 -5.80 5.51
CA SER A 3 -29.45 -5.91 6.53
C SER A 3 -29.17 -7.21 7.27
N THR A 4 -28.67 -7.11 8.49
CA THR A 4 -28.61 -8.27 9.38
C THR A 4 -30.05 -8.73 9.54
N GLU A 5 -30.41 -9.82 8.86
CA GLU A 5 -31.72 -10.42 8.98
C GLU A 5 -32.01 -10.63 10.47
N ALA A 6 -33.02 -9.92 10.97
CA ALA A 6 -33.41 -10.03 12.36
C ALA A 6 -33.96 -11.45 12.55
N LYS A 7 -33.19 -12.30 13.25
CA LYS A 7 -33.62 -13.67 13.56
C LYS A 7 -34.99 -13.62 14.25
N PRO A 8 -35.94 -14.48 13.85
CA PRO A 8 -37.30 -14.44 14.36
C PRO A 8 -37.33 -14.70 15.87
N ALA A 9 -38.35 -14.17 16.54
CA ALA A 9 -38.60 -14.47 17.95
C ALA A 9 -38.88 -15.98 18.11
N VAL A 10 -38.34 -16.58 19.16
CA VAL A 10 -38.49 -18.02 19.42
C VAL A 10 -39.58 -18.19 20.46
N VAL A 11 -40.62 -18.97 20.14
CA VAL A 11 -41.63 -19.38 21.10
C VAL A 11 -41.02 -20.43 22.03
N LYS A 12 -40.99 -20.14 23.33
CA LYS A 12 -40.50 -21.05 24.36
C LYS A 12 -41.64 -21.37 25.32
N LYS A 13 -41.76 -22.64 25.69
CA LYS A 13 -42.72 -23.12 26.69
C LYS A 13 -42.16 -22.87 28.10
N PHE A 14 -42.95 -22.19 28.94
CA PHE A 14 -42.61 -21.92 30.34
C PHE A 14 -43.77 -22.45 31.21
N GLY A 15 -43.57 -23.61 31.83
CA GLY A 15 -44.62 -24.30 32.58
C GLY A 15 -45.76 -24.77 31.67
N SER A 16 -47.01 -24.45 32.03
CA SER A 16 -48.21 -24.80 31.23
C SER A 16 -48.50 -23.83 30.07
N GLY A 17 -47.76 -22.72 29.94
CA GLY A 17 -48.00 -21.70 28.92
C GLY A 17 -46.84 -21.52 27.93
N GLU A 18 -47.13 -20.96 26.76
CA GLU A 18 -46.15 -20.60 25.75
C GLU A 18 -45.94 -19.08 25.72
N ARG A 19 -44.69 -18.63 25.59
CA ARG A 19 -44.34 -17.21 25.44
C ARG A 19 -43.37 -17.01 24.28
N SER A 20 -43.60 -15.97 23.49
CA SER A 20 -42.67 -15.52 22.45
C SER A 20 -41.51 -14.76 23.09
N VAL A 21 -40.28 -15.25 22.93
CA VAL A 21 -39.07 -14.61 23.45
C VAL A 21 -38.34 -13.93 22.29
N PRO A 22 -38.23 -12.58 22.28
CA PRO A 22 -37.50 -11.88 21.24
C PRO A 22 -36.01 -12.28 21.28
N HIS A 23 -35.43 -12.45 20.09
CA HIS A 23 -34.01 -12.77 19.97
C HIS A 23 -33.17 -11.64 20.61
N PRO A 24 -31.98 -11.89 21.21
CA PRO A 24 -31.17 -10.85 21.84
C PRO A 24 -30.88 -9.63 20.94
N SER A 25 -30.88 -9.79 19.62
CA SER A 25 -30.73 -8.69 18.64
C SER A 25 -31.96 -7.77 18.50
N GLN A 26 -33.13 -8.23 18.96
CA GLN A 26 -34.40 -7.48 18.98
C GLN A 26 -34.66 -6.85 20.36
N LYS A 27 -33.82 -7.14 21.36
CA LYS A 27 -33.98 -6.58 22.70
C LYS A 27 -33.66 -5.07 22.65
N ALA A 28 -34.60 -4.27 23.15
CA ALA A 28 -34.42 -2.84 23.37
C ALA A 28 -33.13 -2.55 24.16
N ARG A 29 -32.41 -1.49 23.79
CA ARG A 29 -31.23 -1.05 24.55
C ARG A 29 -31.68 -0.56 25.93
N LYS A 30 -30.90 -0.84 26.97
CA LYS A 30 -31.22 -0.39 28.34
C LYS A 30 -31.14 1.14 28.51
N TRP A 31 -30.36 1.80 27.65
CA TRP A 31 -30.12 3.24 27.70
C TRP A 31 -30.46 3.88 26.35
N TYR A 32 -31.18 4.99 26.41
CA TYR A 32 -31.56 5.82 25.26
C TYR A 32 -30.94 7.21 25.42
N PRO A 33 -30.39 7.79 24.34
CA PRO A 33 -29.91 9.17 24.35
C PRO A 33 -31.10 10.14 24.51
N ALA A 34 -30.84 11.33 25.07
CA ALA A 34 -31.87 12.37 25.24
C ALA A 34 -32.28 13.04 23.92
N TYR A 35 -31.42 12.97 22.89
CA TYR A 35 -31.64 13.56 21.58
C TYR A 35 -31.27 12.57 20.47
N ASP A 36 -32.04 12.58 19.39
CA ASP A 36 -31.76 11.78 18.20
C ASP A 36 -30.75 12.50 17.30
N GLU A 37 -29.72 11.77 16.84
CA GLU A 37 -28.81 12.28 15.82
C GLU A 37 -29.46 12.15 14.43
N PRO A 38 -29.53 13.23 13.63
CA PRO A 38 -30.13 13.17 12.31
C PRO A 38 -29.32 12.24 11.40
N GLN A 39 -30.03 11.33 10.71
CA GLN A 39 -29.39 10.40 9.78
C GLN A 39 -28.83 11.13 8.56
N ARG A 40 -27.55 10.89 8.26
CA ARG A 40 -26.90 11.44 7.06
C ARG A 40 -27.55 10.86 5.80
N LYS A 41 -27.89 11.74 4.85
CA LYS A 41 -28.41 11.32 3.53
C LYS A 41 -27.41 10.43 2.80
N LYS A 42 -27.89 9.38 2.15
CA LYS A 42 -27.06 8.44 1.38
C LYS A 42 -26.46 9.14 0.16
N ALA A 43 -25.15 9.37 0.17
CA ALA A 43 -24.45 9.90 -0.99
C ALA A 43 -24.28 8.82 -2.08
N ARG A 44 -24.53 9.16 -3.35
CA ARG A 44 -24.37 8.26 -4.52
C ARG A 44 -22.96 8.34 -5.14
N LYS A 45 -21.91 8.44 -4.32
CA LYS A 45 -20.52 8.48 -4.83
C LYS A 45 -20.04 7.07 -5.14
N SER A 46 -19.60 6.81 -6.37
CA SER A 46 -18.95 5.57 -6.78
C SER A 46 -17.42 5.68 -6.73
N LEU A 47 -16.75 4.57 -6.42
CA LEU A 47 -15.30 4.46 -6.52
C LEU A 47 -14.91 4.35 -7.99
N HIS A 48 -14.13 5.31 -8.48
CA HIS A 48 -13.64 5.31 -9.86
C HIS A 48 -12.31 4.56 -9.92
N PRO A 49 -12.08 3.72 -10.95
CA PRO A 49 -10.81 3.03 -11.11
C PRO A 49 -9.69 4.02 -11.41
N ALA A 50 -8.50 3.75 -10.88
CA ALA A 50 -7.33 4.58 -11.17
C ALA A 50 -6.85 4.35 -12.62
N LYS A 51 -6.68 5.43 -13.38
CA LYS A 51 -6.14 5.41 -14.74
C LYS A 51 -4.68 5.88 -14.72
N PRO A 52 -3.68 5.01 -15.00
CA PRO A 52 -2.29 5.44 -15.12
C PRO A 52 -2.10 6.30 -16.37
N ARG A 53 -1.10 7.18 -16.34
CA ARG A 53 -0.67 7.96 -17.52
C ARG A 53 -0.01 7.03 -18.54
N ALA A 54 -0.07 7.37 -19.83
CA ALA A 54 0.52 6.56 -20.90
C ALA A 54 2.03 6.31 -20.75
N SER A 55 2.78 7.20 -20.08
CA SER A 55 4.20 7.02 -19.81
C SER A 55 4.52 6.00 -18.69
N LEU A 56 3.54 5.66 -17.84
CA LEU A 56 3.72 4.73 -16.72
C LEU A 56 3.49 3.28 -17.17
N GLN A 57 4.35 2.81 -18.07
CA GLN A 57 4.35 1.42 -18.54
C GLN A 57 5.24 0.56 -17.65
N PRO A 58 4.88 -0.71 -17.40
CA PRO A 58 5.78 -1.67 -16.75
C PRO A 58 7.14 -1.70 -17.45
N GLY A 59 8.22 -1.69 -16.66
CA GLY A 59 9.61 -1.64 -17.13
C GLY A 59 10.17 -0.23 -17.29
N ALA A 60 9.33 0.81 -17.31
CA ALA A 60 9.81 2.19 -17.37
C ALA A 60 10.65 2.55 -16.15
N VAL A 61 11.74 3.28 -16.37
CA VAL A 61 12.51 3.89 -15.29
C VAL A 61 11.79 5.15 -14.80
N LEU A 62 11.82 5.33 -13.49
CA LEU A 62 11.06 6.31 -12.74
C LEU A 62 12.01 7.09 -11.84
N ILE A 63 11.85 8.41 -11.77
CA ILE A 63 12.54 9.26 -10.80
C ILE A 63 11.58 9.56 -9.66
N LEU A 64 11.94 9.15 -8.44
CA LEU A 64 11.16 9.45 -7.25
C LEU A 64 11.37 10.90 -6.82
N LEU A 65 10.28 11.64 -6.61
CA LEU A 65 10.36 13.06 -6.18
C LEU A 65 10.23 13.25 -4.68
N ALA A 66 9.53 12.34 -3.99
CA ALA A 66 9.17 12.50 -2.59
C ALA A 66 9.62 11.32 -1.72
N GLY A 67 9.76 11.58 -0.42
CA GLY A 67 10.10 10.59 0.61
C GLY A 67 11.59 10.36 0.77
N ARG A 68 11.94 9.26 1.47
CA ARG A 68 13.33 8.92 1.81
C ARG A 68 14.21 8.69 0.59
N PHE A 69 13.62 8.20 -0.50
CA PHE A 69 14.32 7.82 -1.72
C PHE A 69 14.17 8.86 -2.84
N ARG A 70 13.91 10.13 -2.51
CA ARG A 70 13.84 11.22 -3.50
C ARG A 70 15.13 11.30 -4.33
N GLY A 71 14.99 11.64 -5.61
CA GLY A 71 16.06 11.67 -6.61
C GLY A 71 16.52 10.28 -7.08
N LYS A 72 16.14 9.17 -6.45
CA LYS A 72 16.55 7.84 -6.91
C LYS A 72 15.81 7.46 -8.18
N ARG A 73 16.53 6.77 -9.07
CA ARG A 73 16.01 6.17 -10.30
C ARG A 73 15.65 4.72 -10.04
N VAL A 74 14.44 4.33 -10.41
CA VAL A 74 13.80 3.11 -9.92
C VAL A 74 12.93 2.51 -11.03
N ILE A 75 12.73 1.20 -11.07
CA ILE A 75 12.01 0.54 -12.17
C ILE A 75 10.56 0.28 -11.77
N LEU A 76 9.63 0.60 -12.67
CA LEU A 76 8.20 0.31 -12.51
C LEU A 76 7.94 -1.17 -12.77
N LEU A 77 7.38 -1.90 -11.79
CA LEU A 77 6.99 -3.29 -11.96
C LEU A 77 5.54 -3.42 -12.41
N LYS A 78 4.62 -2.81 -11.65
CA LYS A 78 3.17 -2.95 -11.89
C LYS A 78 2.38 -1.76 -11.39
N ASN A 79 1.34 -1.42 -12.14
CA ASN A 79 0.32 -0.45 -11.74
C ASN A 79 -0.72 -1.16 -10.86
N LEU A 80 -0.89 -0.71 -9.62
CA LEU A 80 -1.84 -1.31 -8.67
C LEU A 80 -3.25 -0.74 -8.90
N LYS A 81 -4.27 -1.54 -8.60
CA LYS A 81 -5.69 -1.16 -8.76
C LYS A 81 -6.07 0.09 -7.94
N GLU A 82 -5.38 0.34 -6.84
CA GLU A 82 -5.56 1.53 -5.98
C GLU A 82 -4.99 2.83 -6.57
N GLY A 83 -4.26 2.78 -7.69
CA GLY A 83 -3.60 3.94 -8.30
C GLY A 83 -2.18 4.23 -7.78
N ALA A 84 -1.67 3.35 -6.90
CA ALA A 84 -0.26 3.33 -6.51
C ALA A 84 0.56 2.47 -7.51
N LEU A 85 1.86 2.70 -7.53
CA LEU A 85 2.83 1.98 -8.33
C LEU A 85 3.61 1.01 -7.43
N LEU A 86 3.83 -0.21 -7.91
CA LEU A 86 4.81 -1.13 -7.35
C LEU A 86 6.13 -0.92 -8.07
N VAL A 87 7.16 -0.62 -7.31
CA VAL A 87 8.43 -0.14 -7.83
C VAL A 87 9.57 -0.90 -7.13
N THR A 88 10.62 -1.25 -7.87
CA THR A 88 11.87 -1.80 -7.32
C THR A 88 13.07 -1.03 -7.84
N GLY A 89 13.96 -0.63 -6.94
CA GLY A 89 15.29 -0.19 -7.34
C GLY A 89 16.21 -1.33 -7.00
N PRO A 90 16.75 -2.07 -7.97
CA PRO A 90 17.48 -3.31 -7.69
C PRO A 90 18.39 -3.10 -6.49
N PHE A 91 18.10 -3.78 -5.39
CA PHE A 91 18.47 -3.29 -4.05
C PHE A 91 19.99 -3.16 -3.90
N LYS A 92 20.72 -4.01 -4.63
CA LYS A 92 22.18 -4.01 -4.76
C LYS A 92 22.77 -2.75 -5.42
N ILE A 93 22.02 -2.09 -6.30
CA ILE A 93 22.48 -0.93 -7.08
C ILE A 93 22.23 0.37 -6.33
N ASN A 94 20.98 0.63 -5.91
CA ASN A 94 20.56 1.94 -5.41
C ASN A 94 19.96 1.92 -3.98
N GLY A 95 19.81 0.72 -3.37
CA GLY A 95 19.31 0.55 -2.01
C GLY A 95 17.82 0.84 -1.82
N VAL A 96 17.03 0.87 -2.89
CA VAL A 96 15.58 1.11 -2.82
C VAL A 96 14.83 -0.23 -2.87
N PRO A 97 14.30 -0.75 -1.75
CA PRO A 97 13.60 -2.03 -1.76
C PRO A 97 12.28 -1.91 -2.54
N LEU A 98 11.65 -3.05 -2.79
CA LEU A 98 10.27 -3.16 -3.25
C LEU A 98 9.38 -2.24 -2.41
N ARG A 99 8.72 -1.30 -3.09
CA ARG A 99 7.97 -0.25 -2.42
C ARG A 99 6.77 0.21 -3.23
N ARG A 100 5.71 0.55 -2.49
CA ARG A 100 4.55 1.24 -3.03
C ARG A 100 4.80 2.74 -3.09
N VAL A 101 4.56 3.33 -4.26
CA VAL A 101 4.78 4.76 -4.52
C VAL A 101 3.52 5.35 -5.15
N ASN A 102 3.18 6.59 -4.82
CA ASN A 102 2.08 7.28 -5.49
C ASN A 102 2.55 7.80 -6.85
N SER A 103 1.78 7.52 -7.91
CA SER A 103 2.08 7.93 -9.28
C SER A 103 2.27 9.44 -9.48
N ARG A 104 1.70 10.28 -8.61
CA ARG A 104 1.88 11.74 -8.65
C ARG A 104 3.30 12.21 -8.30
N TYR A 105 4.04 11.45 -7.50
CA TYR A 105 5.38 11.86 -7.02
C TYR A 105 6.50 11.20 -7.81
N VAL A 106 6.26 10.99 -9.10
CA VAL A 106 7.17 10.27 -9.98
C VAL A 106 7.25 10.98 -11.33
N ILE A 107 8.47 11.09 -11.87
CA ILE A 107 8.70 11.40 -13.28
C ILE A 107 8.99 10.08 -13.99
N ALA A 108 8.22 9.77 -15.02
CA ALA A 108 8.49 8.64 -15.90
C ALA A 108 9.50 9.08 -16.95
N THR A 109 10.58 8.33 -17.11
CA THR A 109 11.57 8.56 -18.16
C THR A 109 11.26 7.73 -19.40
N SER A 110 11.88 8.08 -20.52
CA SER A 110 11.77 7.36 -21.80
C SER A 110 12.46 5.98 -21.78
N THR A 111 13.44 5.79 -20.90
CA THR A 111 14.18 4.53 -20.72
C THR A 111 13.31 3.41 -20.16
N LYS A 112 13.42 2.22 -20.75
CA LYS A 112 12.64 1.03 -20.40
C LYS A 112 13.55 -0.18 -20.27
N VAL A 113 13.31 -0.98 -19.25
CA VAL A 113 13.98 -2.26 -19.00
C VAL A 113 13.02 -3.38 -19.33
N ASP A 114 13.50 -4.41 -20.02
CA ASP A 114 12.69 -5.61 -20.27
C ASP A 114 12.43 -6.39 -18.97
N LEU A 115 11.18 -6.81 -18.79
CA LEU A 115 10.66 -7.50 -17.61
C LEU A 115 10.15 -8.90 -17.92
N SER A 116 10.42 -9.43 -19.12
CA SER A 116 9.93 -10.73 -19.62
C SER A 116 10.24 -11.93 -18.69
N GLY A 117 11.32 -11.87 -17.90
CA GLY A 117 11.74 -12.94 -16.98
C GLY A 117 11.23 -12.84 -15.54
N LEU A 118 10.21 -12.03 -15.25
CA LEU A 118 9.70 -11.87 -13.88
C LEU A 118 8.73 -12.97 -13.46
N ASP A 119 8.91 -13.48 -12.24
CA ASP A 119 7.99 -14.43 -11.59
C ASP A 119 6.65 -13.74 -11.24
N GLN A 120 5.66 -13.91 -12.12
CA GLN A 120 4.35 -13.27 -12.00
C GLN A 120 3.61 -13.61 -10.69
N SER A 121 3.76 -14.85 -10.20
CA SER A 121 3.15 -15.30 -8.94
C SER A 121 3.65 -14.50 -7.73
N THR A 122 4.96 -14.28 -7.64
CA THR A 122 5.58 -13.47 -6.58
C THR A 122 5.15 -12.02 -6.69
N LEU A 123 5.07 -11.51 -7.91
CA LEU A 123 4.66 -10.14 -8.18
C LEU A 123 3.21 -9.89 -7.75
N ASP A 124 2.30 -10.83 -7.98
CA ASP A 124 0.91 -10.74 -7.56
C ASP A 124 0.74 -10.82 -6.04
N LYS A 125 1.52 -11.68 -5.36
CA LYS A 125 1.60 -11.71 -3.89
C LYS A 125 2.00 -10.34 -3.33
N ILE A 126 3.04 -9.73 -3.89
CA ILE A 126 3.58 -8.43 -3.44
C ILE A 126 2.65 -7.27 -3.81
N ALA A 127 1.93 -7.38 -4.93
CA ALA A 127 0.95 -6.38 -5.36
C ALA A 127 -0.27 -6.29 -4.42
N SER A 128 -0.47 -7.28 -3.55
CA SER A 128 -1.56 -7.26 -2.57
C SER A 128 -1.41 -6.08 -1.59
N PRO A 129 -2.52 -5.43 -1.17
CA PRO A 129 -2.46 -4.29 -0.25
C PRO A 129 -1.91 -4.67 1.14
N GLU A 130 -2.16 -5.91 1.54
CA GLU A 130 -1.83 -6.48 2.85
C GLU A 130 -0.31 -6.65 3.03
N TYR A 131 0.41 -6.97 1.95
CA TYR A 131 1.87 -7.18 2.00
C TYR A 131 2.64 -6.00 2.59
N PHE A 132 2.21 -4.77 2.27
CA PHE A 132 2.82 -3.53 2.72
C PHE A 132 2.08 -2.85 3.87
N ALA A 133 1.04 -3.48 4.40
CA ALA A 133 0.28 -2.91 5.51
C ALA A 133 1.18 -2.77 6.74
N ARG A 134 1.07 -1.62 7.42
CA ARG A 134 1.76 -1.42 8.70
C ARG A 134 1.05 -2.24 9.76
N GLU A 135 1.82 -3.04 10.51
CA GLU A 135 1.33 -3.70 11.72
C GLU A 135 0.74 -2.66 12.66
N LYS A 136 -0.52 -2.85 13.05
CA LYS A 136 -1.18 -2.01 14.04
C LYS A 136 -0.68 -2.44 15.42
N LYS A 137 0.08 -1.59 16.10
CA LYS A 137 0.38 -1.80 17.53
C LYS A 137 -0.94 -1.79 18.29
N SER A 138 -1.16 -2.81 19.13
CA SER A 138 -2.38 -2.90 19.92
C SER A 138 -2.45 -1.71 20.87
N ARG A 139 -3.60 -1.03 20.91
CA ARG A 139 -3.88 0.14 21.78
C ARG A 139 -3.99 -0.20 23.28
N LYS A 140 -3.49 -1.38 23.70
CA LYS A 140 -3.74 -1.95 25.02
C LYS A 140 -2.90 -1.35 26.16
N GLN A 141 -1.95 -0.46 25.88
CA GLN A 141 -1.19 0.23 26.91
C GLN A 141 -1.66 1.68 27.01
N LYS A 142 -2.67 1.91 27.85
CA LYS A 142 -3.01 3.24 28.36
C LYS A 142 -2.36 3.36 29.75
N GLY A 143 -1.51 4.36 29.96
CA GLY A 143 -0.82 4.62 31.24
C GLY A 143 0.44 5.47 31.05
N GLU A 144 0.90 6.12 32.11
CA GLU A 144 2.08 7.02 32.13
C GLU A 144 3.38 6.29 31.74
N GLU A 145 3.49 5.01 32.06
CA GLU A 145 4.65 4.16 31.74
C GLU A 145 4.85 3.94 30.23
N ALA A 146 3.75 3.88 29.47
CA ALA A 146 3.78 3.77 28.01
C ALA A 146 4.14 5.11 27.34
N PHE A 147 3.84 6.23 28.00
CA PHE A 147 4.22 7.57 27.55
C PHE A 147 5.72 7.82 27.75
N LEU A 148 6.29 7.36 28.87
CA LEU A 148 7.73 7.44 29.14
C LEU A 148 8.56 6.59 28.15
N LYS A 149 8.09 5.38 27.79
CA LYS A 149 8.74 4.53 26.76
C LYS A 149 8.58 5.05 25.32
N GLN A 150 7.74 6.06 25.09
CA GLN A 150 7.55 6.64 23.76
C GLN A 150 8.62 7.70 23.42
N GLY A 151 9.34 8.21 24.42
CA GLY A 151 10.47 9.15 24.25
C GLY A 151 11.79 8.48 23.85
N GLU A 152 11.93 7.17 24.04
CA GLU A 152 13.09 6.41 23.57
C GLU A 152 13.05 6.25 22.05
N LYS A 153 14.21 6.39 21.40
CA LYS A 153 14.32 6.22 19.95
C LYS A 153 13.74 4.85 19.57
N PRO A 154 12.68 4.80 18.74
CA PRO A 154 12.04 3.54 18.41
C PRO A 154 13.07 2.60 17.77
N GLU A 155 13.19 1.38 18.32
CA GLU A 155 14.05 0.34 17.76
C GLU A 155 13.79 0.20 16.26
N LYS A 156 14.87 0.17 15.48
CA LYS A 156 14.80 0.01 14.03
C LYS A 156 14.17 -1.35 13.75
N LYS A 157 12.95 -1.35 13.20
CA LYS A 157 12.29 -2.58 12.74
C LYS A 157 13.23 -3.31 11.77
N ALA A 158 13.67 -4.51 12.15
CA ALA A 158 14.40 -5.38 11.25
C ALA A 158 13.50 -5.73 10.05
N PRO A 159 14.04 -5.77 8.82
CA PRO A 159 13.27 -6.25 7.69
C PRO A 159 12.92 -7.71 7.91
N ALA A 160 11.64 -8.06 7.73
CA ALA A 160 11.20 -9.46 7.76
C ALA A 160 12.00 -10.27 6.73
N SER A 161 12.50 -11.44 7.13
CA SER A 161 13.30 -12.34 6.29
C SER A 161 12.62 -12.65 4.96
N GLU A 162 11.30 -12.80 4.97
CA GLU A 162 10.46 -13.05 3.80
C GLU A 162 10.58 -11.95 2.73
N ARG A 163 10.56 -10.67 3.14
CA ARG A 163 10.67 -9.55 2.20
C ARG A 163 12.04 -9.50 1.53
N ALA A 164 13.08 -9.92 2.25
CA ALA A 164 14.43 -10.00 1.68
C ALA A 164 14.54 -11.16 0.67
N ALA A 165 13.84 -12.27 0.89
CA ALA A 165 13.76 -13.36 -0.07
C ALA A 165 12.99 -12.95 -1.34
N ASP A 166 11.78 -12.40 -1.17
CA ASP A 166 10.95 -11.89 -2.27
C ASP A 166 11.71 -10.85 -3.12
N GLN A 167 12.49 -9.96 -2.48
CA GLN A 167 13.34 -8.98 -3.16
C GLN A 167 14.40 -9.66 -4.05
N LYS A 168 15.10 -10.67 -3.54
CA LYS A 168 16.14 -11.38 -4.31
C LYS A 168 15.56 -12.07 -5.53
N THR A 169 14.38 -12.67 -5.39
CA THR A 169 13.67 -13.34 -6.48
C THR A 169 13.32 -12.35 -7.60
N ILE A 170 12.75 -11.19 -7.27
CA ILE A 170 12.42 -10.17 -8.28
C ILE A 170 13.66 -9.50 -8.87
N ASP A 171 14.68 -9.20 -8.07
CA ASP A 171 15.86 -8.48 -8.55
C ASP A 171 16.74 -9.34 -9.44
N LYS A 172 16.77 -10.68 -9.26
CA LYS A 172 17.64 -11.58 -10.05
C LYS A 172 17.46 -11.43 -11.57
N PRO A 173 16.25 -11.54 -12.15
CA PRO A 173 16.05 -11.34 -13.60
C PRO A 173 16.27 -9.89 -14.05
N ILE A 174 15.93 -8.90 -13.21
CA ILE A 174 16.13 -7.49 -13.54
C ILE A 174 17.63 -7.15 -13.60
N LEU A 175 18.43 -7.71 -12.69
CA LEU A 175 19.87 -7.51 -12.68
C LEU A 175 20.56 -8.14 -13.89
N SER A 176 20.04 -9.24 -14.45
CA SER A 176 20.54 -9.75 -15.74
C SER A 176 20.20 -8.80 -16.88
N ALA A 177 18.96 -8.29 -16.95
CA ALA A 177 18.57 -7.34 -17.99
C ALA A 177 19.42 -6.05 -17.95
N ILE A 178 19.67 -5.52 -16.75
CA ILE A 178 20.48 -4.30 -16.57
C ILE A 178 21.94 -4.48 -17.00
N LYS A 179 22.50 -5.68 -16.85
CA LYS A 179 23.88 -5.96 -17.26
C LYS A 179 24.05 -6.01 -18.78
N ASN A 180 22.97 -6.29 -19.51
CA ASN A 180 23.01 -6.36 -20.96
C ASN A 180 23.05 -4.96 -21.59
N GLU A 181 22.56 -3.93 -20.89
CA GLU A 181 22.51 -2.56 -21.39
C GLU A 181 23.68 -1.73 -20.81
N GLU A 182 24.45 -1.13 -21.71
CA GLU A 182 25.65 -0.38 -21.33
C GLU A 182 25.28 0.85 -20.48
N PHE A 183 26.03 1.08 -19.39
CA PHE A 183 25.84 2.18 -18.44
C PHE A 183 24.52 2.24 -17.65
N LEU A 184 23.53 1.37 -17.91
CA LEU A 184 22.25 1.42 -17.20
C LEU A 184 22.40 1.23 -15.68
N ALA A 185 23.32 0.36 -15.24
CA ALA A 185 23.63 0.18 -13.82
C ALA A 185 24.13 1.47 -13.16
N SER A 186 24.98 2.24 -13.85
CA SER A 186 25.50 3.53 -13.37
C SER A 186 24.40 4.60 -13.35
N TYR A 187 23.54 4.60 -14.37
CA TYR A 187 22.37 5.46 -14.44
C TYR A 187 21.40 5.22 -13.27
N LEU A 188 21.10 3.96 -12.94
CA LEU A 188 20.22 3.62 -11.82
C LEU A 188 20.83 3.92 -10.44
N LYS A 189 22.16 3.84 -10.31
CA LYS A 189 22.89 4.16 -9.08
C LYS A 189 22.94 5.66 -8.80
N SER A 190 23.08 6.47 -9.85
CA SER A 190 23.15 7.92 -9.73
C SER A 190 21.79 8.53 -9.35
N SER A 191 21.83 9.66 -8.64
CA SER A 191 20.63 10.34 -8.16
C SER A 191 20.35 11.56 -9.02
N PHE A 192 19.08 11.78 -9.36
CA PHE A 192 18.62 12.96 -10.07
C PHE A 192 18.59 14.18 -9.14
N SER A 193 19.19 15.26 -9.61
CA SER A 193 19.10 16.60 -9.04
C SER A 193 19.17 17.61 -10.18
N LEU A 194 18.58 18.78 -9.96
CA LEU A 194 18.74 19.92 -10.86
C LEU A 194 19.98 20.70 -10.44
N ARG A 195 20.83 21.04 -11.40
CA ARG A 195 21.96 21.95 -11.21
C ARG A 195 21.59 23.37 -11.64
N HIS A 196 22.46 24.33 -11.34
CA HIS A 196 22.28 25.69 -11.84
C HIS A 196 22.20 25.70 -13.37
N GLY A 197 21.28 26.48 -13.93
CA GLY A 197 21.02 26.57 -15.37
C GLY A 197 20.13 25.46 -15.95
N GLN A 198 19.81 24.40 -15.20
CA GLN A 198 18.94 23.33 -15.66
C GLN A 198 17.45 23.66 -15.44
N LYS A 199 16.67 23.73 -16.52
CA LYS A 199 15.25 24.06 -16.49
C LYS A 199 14.37 22.84 -16.81
N PRO A 200 13.53 22.36 -15.89
CA PRO A 200 12.73 21.14 -16.09
C PRO A 200 11.76 21.17 -17.28
N HIS A 201 11.29 22.35 -17.69
CA HIS A 201 10.39 22.49 -18.84
C HIS A 201 11.11 22.35 -20.18
N GLU A 202 12.43 22.49 -20.21
CA GLU A 202 13.27 22.25 -21.40
C GLU A 202 13.84 20.82 -21.42
N MET A 203 13.68 20.05 -20.33
CA MET A 203 14.20 18.69 -20.23
C MET A 203 13.25 17.66 -20.84
N ALA A 204 13.80 16.75 -21.65
CA ALA A 204 13.15 15.51 -22.02
C ALA A 204 13.49 14.42 -20.99
N PHE A 205 12.45 13.83 -20.40
CA PHE A 205 12.58 12.74 -19.44
C PHE A 205 12.32 11.40 -20.12
#